data_AF-A0A7R8AKT7-F1
#
_entry.id   AF-A0A7R8AKT7-F1
#
_cell.length_a   1.000
_cell.length_b   1.000
_cell.length_c   1.000
_cell.angle_alpha   90.00
_cell.angle_beta   90.00
_cell.angle_gamma   90.00
#
_symmetry.space_group_name_H-M   'P 1'
#
loop_
_entity.id
_entity.type
_entity.pdbx_description
1 polymer ?
#
loop_
_entity_poly.entity_id
_entity_poly.type
_entity_poly.pdbx_seq_one_letter_code
_entity_poly.pdbx_strand_id
1 'polypeptide(L)'
;MAPLVPVFSAEKLPEHVNIVTRNFQEKRRKGGAVELEKCKLLEMVQYSCNPPQDGVPKPGVVVCKPVVRLFRRCAGGLTVETTSWERIRQAEEDAKQKSEARDTSKA
;
A
#
# COMPACT_ATOMS: atom_id res chain seq x y z
N MET A 1 15.58 -17.96 11.14
CA MET A 1 15.86 -16.91 10.13
C MET A 1 14.52 -16.53 9.50
N ALA A 2 14.25 -15.23 9.28
CA ALA A 2 13.03 -14.81 8.59
C ALA A 2 13.06 -15.27 7.11
N PRO A 3 11.91 -15.62 6.50
CA PRO A 3 11.87 -15.96 5.09
C PRO A 3 12.33 -14.77 4.24
N LEU A 4 12.95 -15.04 3.09
CA LEU A 4 13.28 -14.00 2.10
C LEU A 4 11.96 -13.38 1.60
N VAL A 5 11.73 -12.12 1.95
CA VAL A 5 10.58 -11.35 1.46
C VAL A 5 11.01 -10.62 0.20
N PRO A 6 10.33 -10.81 -0.94
CA PRO A 6 10.67 -10.08 -2.16
C PRO A 6 10.45 -8.58 -1.95
N VAL A 7 11.41 -7.78 -2.38
CA VAL A 7 11.33 -6.31 -2.35
C VAL A 7 10.97 -5.83 -3.75
N PHE A 8 9.90 -5.03 -3.85
CA PHE A 8 9.44 -4.46 -5.12
C PHE A 8 8.82 -3.07 -4.88
N SER A 9 8.74 -2.26 -5.94
CA SER A 9 8.09 -0.92 -5.88
C SER A 9 6.61 -1.06 -5.57
N ALA A 10 6.07 -0.17 -4.74
CA ALA A 10 4.64 -0.14 -4.43
C ALA A 10 3.75 0.07 -5.68
N GLU A 11 4.27 0.69 -6.73
CA GLU A 11 3.59 0.85 -8.03
C GLU A 11 3.29 -0.51 -8.68
N LYS A 12 4.14 -1.51 -8.47
CA LYS A 12 3.99 -2.86 -9.01
C LYS A 12 3.07 -3.75 -8.18
N LEU A 13 2.44 -3.22 -7.13
CA LEU A 13 1.54 -3.99 -6.27
C LEU A 13 0.36 -4.65 -7.00
N PRO A 14 -0.32 -3.99 -7.98
CA PRO A 14 -1.40 -4.62 -8.76
C PRO A 14 -0.94 -5.85 -9.56
N GLU A 15 0.31 -5.87 -10.02
CA GLU A 15 0.89 -7.01 -10.71
C GLU A 15 1.31 -8.09 -9.71
N HIS A 16 2.02 -7.70 -8.65
CA HIS A 16 2.64 -8.62 -7.71
C HIS A 16 1.63 -9.40 -6.86
N VAL A 17 0.45 -8.83 -6.56
CA VAL A 17 -0.62 -9.54 -5.84
C VAL A 17 -1.13 -10.79 -6.60
N ASN A 18 -0.95 -10.79 -7.92
CA ASN A 18 -1.32 -11.89 -8.81
C ASN A 18 -0.25 -12.98 -8.90
N ILE A 19 0.90 -12.81 -8.23
CA ILE A 19 2.02 -13.75 -8.23
C ILE A 19 2.13 -14.42 -6.85
N VAL A 20 2.44 -15.71 -6.84
CA VAL A 20 2.73 -16.50 -5.64
C VAL A 20 4.02 -17.30 -5.86
N THR A 21 4.91 -17.30 -4.88
CA THR A 21 6.15 -18.08 -4.94
C THR A 21 5.92 -19.45 -4.33
N ARG A 22 6.15 -20.51 -5.10
CA ARG A 22 6.08 -21.90 -4.63
C ARG A 22 7.31 -22.65 -5.13
N ASN A 23 8.05 -23.29 -4.21
CA ASN A 23 9.29 -24.00 -4.52
C ASN A 23 10.31 -23.11 -5.26
N PHE A 24 10.50 -21.87 -4.81
CA PHE A 24 11.38 -20.87 -5.45
C PHE A 24 11.02 -20.54 -6.91
N GLN A 25 9.81 -20.87 -7.35
CA GLN A 25 9.29 -20.51 -8.67
C GLN A 25 8.08 -19.59 -8.51
N GLU A 26 8.07 -18.51 -9.28
CA GLU A 26 6.93 -17.62 -9.38
C GLU A 26 5.83 -18.26 -10.23
N LYS A 27 4.60 -18.24 -9.72
CA LYS A 27 3.41 -18.73 -10.42
C LYS A 27 2.28 -17.74 -10.27
N ARG A 28 1.41 -17.68 -11.28
CA ARG A 28 0.20 -16.88 -11.19
C ARG A 28 -0.77 -17.48 -10.17
N ARG A 29 -1.40 -16.62 -9.38
CA ARG A 29 -2.47 -17.00 -8.44
C ARG A 29 -3.64 -17.62 -9.20
N LYS A 30 -4.25 -18.66 -8.62
CA LYS A 30 -5.49 -19.28 -9.13
C LYS A 30 -6.69 -18.40 -8.77
N GLY A 31 -7.75 -18.45 -9.58
CA GLY A 31 -9.02 -17.76 -9.28
C GLY A 31 -9.25 -16.43 -10.00
N GLY A 32 -8.54 -16.19 -11.10
CA GLY A 32 -8.69 -14.96 -11.90
C GLY A 32 -7.72 -13.86 -11.51
N ALA A 33 -7.72 -12.75 -12.27
CA ALA A 33 -6.92 -11.58 -11.96
C ALA A 33 -7.53 -10.82 -10.77
N VAL A 34 -6.70 -10.48 -9.79
CA VAL A 34 -7.05 -9.59 -8.68
C VAL A 34 -6.88 -8.16 -9.16
N GLU A 35 -7.99 -7.45 -9.25
CA GLU A 35 -8.03 -6.01 -9.55
C GLU A 35 -8.25 -5.25 -8.25
N LEU A 36 -7.17 -4.69 -7.67
CA LEU A 36 -7.18 -4.08 -6.34
C LEU A 36 -8.20 -2.93 -6.21
N GLU A 37 -8.41 -2.15 -7.26
CA GLU A 37 -9.34 -1.02 -7.29
C GLU A 37 -10.80 -1.44 -7.07
N LYS A 38 -11.16 -2.64 -7.54
CA LYS A 38 -12.50 -3.22 -7.38
C LYS A 38 -12.72 -3.83 -5.99
N CYS A 39 -11.66 -3.98 -5.20
CA CYS A 39 -11.75 -4.54 -3.85
C CYS A 39 -12.16 -3.47 -2.83
N LYS A 40 -12.83 -3.90 -1.74
CA LYS A 40 -13.25 -2.99 -0.67
C LYS A 40 -12.02 -2.38 0.01
N LEU A 41 -11.94 -1.04 0.03
CA LEU A 41 -10.94 -0.30 0.79
C LEU A 41 -11.36 -0.26 2.27
N LEU A 42 -10.41 -0.59 3.14
CA LEU A 42 -10.55 -0.59 4.59
C LEU A 42 -9.40 0.19 5.21
N GLU A 43 -9.67 0.80 6.35
CA GLU A 43 -8.69 1.54 7.13
C GLU A 43 -8.50 0.89 8.49
N MET A 44 -7.26 0.84 8.97
CA MET A 44 -6.92 0.45 10.32
C MET A 44 -5.88 1.41 10.91
N VAL A 45 -6.18 1.95 12.08
CA VAL A 45 -5.24 2.78 12.85
C VAL A 45 -4.37 1.86 13.71
N GLN A 46 -3.06 1.93 13.49
CA GLN A 46 -2.05 1.31 14.34
C GLN A 46 -1.31 2.39 15.15
N TYR A 47 -0.54 1.98 16.15
CA TYR A 47 0.35 2.89 16.88
C TYR A 47 1.79 2.42 16.73
N SER A 48 2.68 3.35 16.37
CA SER A 48 4.12 3.11 16.37
C SER A 48 4.75 3.90 17.50
N CYS A 49 5.37 3.19 18.44
CA CYS A 49 6.04 3.78 19.59
C CYS A 49 7.52 3.99 19.27
N ASN A 50 8.00 5.22 19.49
CA ASN A 50 9.34 5.68 19.13
C ASN A 50 9.66 5.39 17.65
N PRO A 51 8.84 5.92 16.73
CA PRO A 51 8.95 5.55 15.34
C PRO A 51 10.30 6.06 14.77
N PRO A 52 10.96 5.27 13.91
CA PRO A 52 12.35 5.52 13.52
C PRO A 52 12.58 6.85 12.82
N GLN A 53 11.56 7.40 12.14
CA GLN A 53 11.63 8.71 11.50
C GLN A 53 11.76 9.90 12.46
N ASP A 54 11.44 9.71 13.75
CA ASP A 54 11.54 10.76 14.77
C ASP A 54 12.92 10.81 15.45
N GLY A 55 13.83 9.92 15.05
CA GLY A 55 15.14 9.78 15.67
C GLY A 55 15.10 9.01 16.99
N VAL A 56 16.24 8.99 17.69
CA VAL A 56 16.37 8.26 18.96
C VAL A 56 15.79 9.10 20.10
N PRO A 57 14.77 8.60 20.84
CA PRO A 57 14.19 9.32 21.95
C PRO A 57 15.18 9.40 23.14
N LYS A 58 14.92 10.34 24.05
CA LYS A 58 15.63 10.37 25.34
C LYS A 58 15.42 9.05 26.09
N PRO A 59 16.43 8.56 26.84
CA PRO A 59 16.29 7.36 27.66
C PRO A 59 15.05 7.44 28.57
N GLY A 60 14.25 6.38 28.59
CA GLY A 60 13.04 6.29 29.42
C GLY A 60 11.80 6.98 28.84
N VAL A 61 11.88 7.62 27.67
CA VAL A 61 10.73 8.26 27.02
C VAL A 61 10.13 7.34 25.95
N VAL A 62 8.81 7.14 26.01
CA VAL A 62 8.03 6.41 24.99
C VAL A 62 6.97 7.34 24.42
N VAL A 63 7.06 7.63 23.12
CA VAL A 63 6.06 8.43 22.39
C VAL A 63 5.45 7.57 21.30
N CYS A 64 4.15 7.29 21.39
CA CYS A 64 3.43 6.52 20.38
C CYS A 64 2.64 7.45 19.46
N LYS A 65 2.85 7.31 18.15
CA LYS A 65 2.14 8.05 17.12
C LYS A 65 1.17 7.15 16.36
N PRO A 66 -0.03 7.64 16.01
CA PRO A 66 -0.95 6.89 15.18
C PRO A 66 -0.38 6.75 13.76
N VAL A 67 -0.53 5.56 13.18
CA VAL A 67 -0.15 5.21 11.81
C VAL A 67 -1.37 4.61 11.15
N VAL A 68 -1.93 5.33 10.18
CA VAL A 68 -3.05 4.85 9.37
C VAL A 68 -2.53 3.88 8.32
N ARG A 69 -3.08 2.67 8.31
CA ARG A 69 -2.82 1.62 7.32
C ARG A 69 -4.07 1.37 6.49
N LEU A 70 -3.89 1.27 5.18
CA LEU A 70 -4.98 1.00 4.24
C LEU A 70 -4.88 -0.43 3.72
N PHE A 71 -6.02 -1.08 3.56
CA PHE A 71 -6.11 -2.46 3.10
C PHE A 71 -7.17 -2.61 2.03
N ARG A 72 -6.88 -3.41 1.00
CA ARG A 72 -7.88 -3.92 0.06
C ARG A 72 -8.28 -5.33 0.47
N ARG A 73 -9.57 -5.50 0.81
CA ARG A 73 -10.18 -6.81 1.05
C ARG A 73 -10.88 -7.28 -0.22
N CYS A 74 -10.25 -8.23 -0.89
CA CYS A 74 -10.71 -8.81 -2.15
C CYS A 74 -11.53 -10.09 -1.91
N ALA A 75 -12.15 -10.60 -3.00
CA ALA A 75 -12.84 -11.88 -2.98
C ALA A 75 -11.92 -13.04 -2.55
N GLY A 76 -12.50 -14.12 -2.02
CA GLY A 76 -11.73 -15.28 -1.55
C GLY A 76 -10.91 -15.02 -0.28
N GLY A 77 -11.20 -13.93 0.45
CA GLY A 77 -10.56 -13.61 1.73
C GLY A 77 -9.17 -12.98 1.64
N LEU A 78 -8.67 -12.73 0.43
CA LEU A 78 -7.39 -12.05 0.22
C LEU A 78 -7.45 -10.62 0.76
N THR A 79 -6.57 -10.33 1.73
CA THR A 79 -6.42 -9.00 2.30
C THR A 79 -4.99 -8.53 2.04
N VAL A 80 -4.85 -7.36 1.42
CA VAL A 80 -3.56 -6.80 1.01
C VAL A 80 -3.42 -5.44 1.65
N GLU A 81 -2.30 -5.19 2.33
CA GLU A 81 -1.97 -3.83 2.76
C GLU A 81 -1.59 -3.00 1.53
N THR A 82 -2.28 -1.88 1.33
CA THR A 82 -2.14 -1.01 0.16
C THR A 82 -1.74 0.41 0.52
N THR A 83 -1.33 0.69 1.76
CA THR A 83 -1.02 2.04 2.27
C THR A 83 -0.18 2.88 1.31
N SER A 84 0.97 2.35 0.85
CA SER A 84 1.85 3.09 -0.06
C SER A 84 1.27 3.23 -1.47
N TRP A 85 0.58 2.19 -1.95
CA TRP A 85 -0.02 2.18 -3.28
C TRP A 85 -1.18 3.18 -3.40
N GLU A 86 -2.04 3.27 -2.38
CA GLU A 86 -3.14 4.25 -2.36
C GLU A 86 -2.63 5.68 -2.34
N ARG A 87 -1.52 5.96 -1.63
CA ARG A 87 -0.91 7.30 -1.62
C ARG A 87 -0.37 7.71 -2.99
N ILE A 88 0.25 6.77 -3.70
CA ILE A 88 0.75 7.02 -5.07
C ILE A 88 -0.43 7.32 -5.99
N ARG A 89 -1.46 6.47 -5.96
CA ARG A 89 -2.68 6.60 -6.77
C ARG A 89 -3.41 7.93 -6.52
N GLN A 90 -3.58 8.32 -5.25
CA GLN A 90 -4.18 9.61 -4.87
C GLN A 90 -3.35 10.79 -5.40
N ALA A 91 -2.03 10.73 -5.29
CA ALA A 91 -1.16 11.80 -5.80
C ALA A 91 -1.27 11.94 -7.34
N GLU A 92 -1.41 10.84 -8.07
CA GLU A 92 -1.63 10.82 -9.52
C GLU A 92 -3.02 11.39 -9.90
N GLU A 93 -4.07 10.97 -9.20
CA GLU A 93 -5.44 11.47 -9.37
C GLU A 93 -5.50 12.99 -9.11
N ASP A 94 -4.89 13.47 -8.02
CA ASP A 94 -4.81 14.89 -7.68
C ASP A 94 -4.02 15.71 -8.70
N ALA A 95 -2.91 15.15 -9.23
CA ALA A 95 -2.11 15.80 -10.27
C ALA A 95 -2.91 15.94 -11.57
N LYS A 96 -3.66 14.91 -11.95
CA LYS A 96 -4.52 14.91 -13.13
C LYS A 96 -5.63 15.97 -13.01
N GLN A 97 -6.34 15.99 -11.89
CA GLN A 97 -7.39 16.99 -11.64
C GLN A 97 -6.86 18.43 -11.70
N LYS A 98 -5.66 18.69 -11.15
CA LYS A 98 -5.02 20.01 -11.22
C LYS A 98 -4.67 20.42 -12.66
N SER A 99 -4.23 19.48 -13.49
CA SER A 99 -3.94 19.75 -14.89
C SER A 99 -5.21 20.10 -15.68
N GLU A 100 -6.29 19.35 -15.48
CA GLU A 100 -7.58 19.57 -16.13
C GLU A 100 -8.22 20.90 -15.69
N ALA A 101 -8.15 21.24 -14.40
CA ALA A 101 -8.63 22.53 -13.91
C ALA A 101 -7.84 23.71 -14.50
N ARG A 102 -6.53 23.56 -14.69
CA ARG A 102 -5.68 24.59 -15.30
C ARG A 102 -5.99 24.81 -16.77
N ASP A 103 -6.27 23.75 -17.52
CA ASP A 103 -6.65 23.86 -18.93
C ASP A 103 -8.06 24.44 -19.09
N THR A 104 -9.00 24.09 -18.21
CA THR A 104 -10.36 24.66 -18.21
C THR A 104 -10.35 26.15 -17.85
N SER A 105 -9.44 26.60 -16.99
CA SER A 105 -9.30 28.03 -16.62
C SER A 105 -8.62 28.89 -17.70
N LYS A 106 -8.06 28.29 -18.75
CA LYS A 106 -7.43 28.99 -19.88
C LYS A 106 -8.33 29.08 -21.11
N ALA A 107 -9.45 28.35 -21.12
CA ALA A 107 -10.48 28.40 -22.15
C ALA A 107 -11.53 29.45 -21.79
#